data_AF-A0A8S3JZ36-F1
#
_entry.id   AF-A0A8S3JZ36-F1
#
_cell.length_a   1.000
_cell.length_b   1.000
_cell.length_c   1.000
_cell.angle_alpha   90.00
_cell.angle_beta   90.00
_cell.angle_gamma   90.00
#
_symmetry.space_group_name_H-M   'P 1'
#
loop_
_entity.id
_entity.type
_entity.pdbx_description
1 polymer ?
#
loop_
_entity_poly.entity_id
_entity_poly.type
_entity_poly.pdbx_seq_one_letter_code
_entity_poly.pdbx_strand_id
1 'polypeptide(L)'
;MTMKLESLSNEVLLDLFELLDGVNLLRDFSGLNTRFNSLLYTDVRSHRVDLRSISKEDFNILYPAYLPLISNRIIYLRLSDDEDTP
;
A
#
# COMPACT_ATOMS: atom_id res chain seq x y z
N MET A 1 24.85 12.35 10.71
CA MET A 1 24.20 11.35 11.58
C MET A 1 22.98 10.86 10.81
N THR A 2 23.02 9.64 10.28
CA THR A 2 21.92 9.10 9.47
C THR A 2 20.83 8.62 10.41
N MET A 3 19.66 9.25 10.37
CA MET A 3 18.51 8.78 11.15
C MET A 3 17.99 7.50 10.49
N LYS A 4 17.81 6.46 11.29
CA LYS A 4 17.25 5.19 10.82
C LYS A 4 15.73 5.29 10.80
N LEU A 5 15.10 4.95 9.68
CA LEU A 5 13.64 4.94 9.56
C LEU A 5 13.00 4.07 10.65
N GLU A 6 13.65 2.96 11.02
CA GLU A 6 13.19 2.04 12.06
C GLU A 6 13.20 2.65 13.47
N SER A 7 13.90 3.76 13.68
CA SER A 7 13.93 4.47 14.96
C SER A 7 12.78 5.45 15.16
N LEU A 8 12.00 5.73 14.11
CA LEU A 8 10.80 6.57 14.21
C LEU A 8 9.73 5.89 15.04
N SER A 9 8.89 6.68 15.73
CA SER A 9 7.72 6.18 16.45
C SER A 9 6.64 5.71 15.46
N ASN A 10 5.70 4.88 15.93
CA ASN A 10 4.59 4.42 15.06
C ASN A 10 3.77 5.60 14.54
N GLU A 11 3.51 6.60 15.38
CA GLU A 11 2.76 7.81 15.03
C GLU A 11 3.40 8.54 13.85
N VAL A 12 4.70 8.84 13.94
CA VAL A 12 5.43 9.53 12.85
C VAL A 12 5.44 8.71 11.57
N LEU A 13 5.50 7.38 11.67
CA LEU A 13 5.44 6.51 10.49
C LEU A 13 4.05 6.50 9.85
N LEU A 14 2.98 6.52 10.64
CA LEU A 14 1.61 6.60 10.15
C LEU A 14 1.34 7.96 9.50
N ASP A 15 1.79 9.06 10.10
CA ASP A 15 1.73 10.39 9.48
C ASP A 15 2.46 10.42 8.13
N LEU A 16 3.59 9.70 8.03
CA LEU A 16 4.33 9.55 6.77
C LEU A 16 3.56 8.71 5.75
N PHE A 17 2.81 7.71 6.22
CA PHE A 17 2.02 6.86 5.35
C PHE A 17 0.86 7.61 4.70
N GLU A 18 0.24 8.53 5.43
CA GLU A 18 -0.83 9.40 4.90
C GLU A 18 -0.40 10.26 3.70
N LEU A 19 0.90 10.48 3.50
CA LEU A 19 1.44 11.23 2.37
C LEU A 19 1.55 10.41 1.08
N LEU A 20 1.32 9.10 1.15
CA LEU A 20 1.54 8.16 0.05
C LEU A 20 0.22 7.46 -0.32
N ASP A 21 0.04 7.16 -1.61
CA ASP A 21 -1.05 6.28 -2.01
C ASP A 21 -0.79 4.83 -1.60
N GLY A 22 -1.87 4.04 -1.53
CA GLY A 22 -1.81 2.66 -1.09
C GLY A 22 -0.85 1.78 -1.90
N VAL A 23 -0.64 2.04 -3.20
CA VAL A 23 0.29 1.26 -4.03
C VAL A 23 1.73 1.59 -3.67
N ASN A 24 2.07 2.88 -3.56
CA ASN A 24 3.42 3.31 -3.17
C ASN A 24 3.77 2.84 -1.75
N LEU A 25 2.83 2.90 -0.81
CA LEU A 25 3.00 2.32 0.52
C LEU A 25 3.37 0.85 0.50
N LEU A 26 2.60 0.08 -0.27
CA LEU A 26 2.82 -1.34 -0.41
C LEU A 26 4.10 -1.64 -1.17
N ARG A 27 4.49 -0.87 -2.17
CA ARG A 27 5.75 -1.12 -2.89
C ARG A 27 6.96 -0.83 -2.01
N ASP A 28 6.96 0.31 -1.32
CA ASP A 28 8.18 0.86 -0.73
C ASP A 28 8.41 0.36 0.71
N PHE A 29 7.34 0.00 1.43
CA PHE A 29 7.42 -0.38 2.85
C PHE A 29 7.12 -1.86 3.11
N SER A 30 6.58 -2.58 2.12
CA SER A 30 6.38 -4.03 2.18
C SER A 30 7.68 -4.78 2.40
N GLY A 31 7.68 -5.71 3.34
CA GLY A 31 8.78 -6.64 3.52
C GLY A 31 10.04 -6.04 4.15
N LEU A 32 10.04 -4.73 4.45
CA LEU A 32 11.16 -4.07 5.12
C LEU A 32 11.43 -4.64 6.51
N ASN A 33 10.38 -4.76 7.34
CA ASN A 33 10.40 -5.53 8.58
C ASN A 33 8.98 -5.83 9.08
N THR A 34 8.89 -6.70 10.08
CA THR A 34 7.62 -7.14 10.68
C THR A 34 6.81 -6.00 11.29
N ARG A 35 7.45 -4.98 11.86
CA ARG A 35 6.77 -3.81 12.43
C ARG A 35 6.11 -2.96 11.34
N PHE A 36 6.84 -2.62 10.27
CA PHE A 36 6.28 -1.86 9.15
C PHE A 36 5.15 -2.62 8.47
N ASN A 37 5.34 -3.92 8.23
CA ASN A 37 4.28 -4.78 7.71
C ASN A 37 3.03 -4.71 8.59
N SER A 38 3.18 -4.83 9.91
CA SER A 38 2.04 -4.74 10.83
C SER A 38 1.34 -3.37 10.80
N LEU A 39 2.09 -2.27 10.67
CA LEU A 39 1.54 -0.92 10.54
C LEU A 39 0.81 -0.77 9.21
N LEU A 40 1.42 -1.16 8.09
CA LEU A 40 0.80 -1.18 6.77
C LEU A 40 -0.50 -1.98 6.78
N TYR A 41 -0.55 -3.18 7.37
CA TYR A 41 -1.78 -3.98 7.42
C TYR A 41 -2.90 -3.38 8.28
N THR A 42 -2.52 -2.54 9.24
CA THR A 42 -3.48 -1.83 10.09
C THR A 42 -3.98 -0.57 9.39
N ASP A 43 -3.10 0.13 8.70
CA ASP A 43 -3.30 1.49 8.18
C ASP A 43 -3.68 1.55 6.69
N VAL A 44 -3.25 0.62 5.84
CA VAL A 44 -3.71 0.51 4.43
C VAL A 44 -5.23 0.39 4.32
N ARG A 45 -5.92 0.08 5.43
CA ARG A 45 -7.38 0.11 5.53
C ARG A 45 -8.01 1.49 5.31
N SER A 46 -7.32 2.57 5.66
CA SER A 46 -7.78 3.95 5.43
C SER A 46 -7.40 4.46 4.03
N HIS A 47 -6.43 3.82 3.39
CA HIS A 47 -5.88 4.24 2.12
C HIS A 47 -6.60 3.60 0.94
N ARG A 48 -7.01 4.43 -0.02
CA ARG A 48 -7.50 3.93 -1.32
C ARG A 48 -6.33 3.35 -2.09
N VAL A 49 -6.41 2.06 -2.40
CA VAL A 49 -5.50 1.42 -3.35
C VAL A 49 -6.05 1.66 -4.75
N ASP A 50 -5.45 2.59 -5.50
CA ASP A 50 -5.79 2.80 -6.90
C ASP A 50 -4.97 1.86 -7.78
N LEU A 51 -5.62 0.82 -8.28
CA LEU A 51 -5.00 -0.16 -9.19
C LEU A 51 -4.99 0.31 -10.65
N ARG A 52 -5.54 1.48 -10.98
CA ARG A 52 -5.58 1.95 -12.38
C ARG A 52 -4.21 2.38 -12.89
N SER A 53 -3.37 2.90 -12.00
CA SER A 53 -2.03 3.41 -12.32
C SER A 53 -0.90 2.44 -11.93
N ILE A 54 -1.23 1.25 -11.42
CA ILE A 54 -0.21 0.27 -11.02
C ILE A 54 0.44 -0.36 -12.26
N SER A 55 1.76 -0.54 -12.22
CA SER A 55 2.45 -1.30 -13.26
C SER A 55 2.05 -2.79 -13.19
N LYS A 56 2.12 -3.49 -14.32
CA LYS A 56 1.85 -4.95 -14.35
C LYS A 56 2.81 -5.73 -13.43
N GLU A 57 4.04 -5.26 -13.30
CA GLU A 57 5.05 -5.87 -12.45
C GLU A 57 4.71 -5.69 -10.97
N ASP A 58 4.43 -4.46 -10.54
CA ASP A 58 4.00 -4.16 -9.17
C ASP A 58 2.72 -4.90 -8.83
N PHE A 59 1.76 -4.99 -9.76
CA PHE A 59 0.56 -5.79 -9.56
C PHE A 59 0.88 -7.26 -9.28
N ASN A 60 1.72 -7.89 -10.12
CA ASN A 60 2.04 -9.31 -9.94
C ASN A 60 2.84 -9.60 -8.67
N ILE A 61 3.61 -8.64 -8.17
CA ILE A 61 4.41 -8.78 -6.96
C ILE A 61 3.55 -8.54 -5.72
N LEU A 62 2.82 -7.42 -5.70
CA LEU A 62 2.07 -6.98 -4.53
C LEU A 62 0.77 -7.76 -4.39
N TYR A 63 0.03 -7.97 -5.48
CA TYR A 63 -1.32 -8.52 -5.39
C TYR A 63 -1.39 -9.91 -4.75
N PRO A 64 -0.53 -10.90 -5.06
CA PRO A 64 -0.59 -12.21 -4.40
C PRO A 64 -0.32 -12.16 -2.89
N ALA A 65 0.55 -11.27 -2.44
CA ALA A 65 0.90 -11.13 -1.02
C ALA A 65 -0.16 -10.33 -0.25
N TYR A 66 -0.71 -9.29 -0.88
CA TYR A 66 -1.61 -8.34 -0.24
C TYR A 66 -3.09 -8.71 -0.38
N LEU A 67 -3.49 -9.31 -1.50
CA LEU A 67 -4.88 -9.66 -1.76
C LEU A 67 -5.48 -10.51 -0.64
N PRO A 68 -4.84 -11.57 -0.12
CA PRO A 68 -5.43 -12.35 0.98
C PRO A 68 -5.61 -11.55 2.27
N LEU A 69 -4.81 -10.51 2.46
CA LEU A 69 -4.76 -9.70 3.68
C LEU A 69 -5.79 -8.56 3.64
N ILE A 70 -6.07 -8.03 2.45
CA ILE A 70 -7.02 -6.94 2.25
C ILE A 70 -8.38 -7.43 1.72
N SER A 71 -8.46 -8.62 1.11
CA SER A 71 -9.69 -9.14 0.45
C SER A 71 -10.89 -9.22 1.37
N ASN A 72 -10.69 -9.68 2.62
CA ASN A 72 -11.72 -9.75 3.65
C ASN A 72 -12.26 -8.36 4.07
N ARG A 73 -11.68 -7.28 3.55
CA ARG A 73 -11.94 -5.90 3.94
C ARG A 73 -12.14 -4.99 2.72
N ILE A 74 -12.21 -5.54 1.50
CA ILE A 74 -12.60 -4.79 0.30
C ILE A 74 -14.09 -4.46 0.44
N ILE A 75 -14.40 -3.20 0.74
CA ILE A 75 -15.79 -2.72 0.86
C ILE A 75 -16.36 -2.36 -0.53
N TYR A 76 -15.49 -1.99 -1.46
CA TYR A 76 -15.88 -1.53 -2.79
C TYR A 76 -14.80 -1.88 -3.81
N LEU A 77 -15.22 -2.47 -4.92
CA LEU A 77 -14.40 -2.69 -6.11
C LEU A 77 -15.04 -1.87 -7.25
N ARG A 78 -14.25 -1.00 -7.89
CA ARG A 78 -14.70 -0.27 -9.07
C ARG A 78 -13.98 -0.80 -10.30
N LEU A 79 -14.76 -1.19 -11.29
CA LEU A 79 -14.26 -1.37 -12.65
C LEU A 79 -14.42 -0.03 -13.38
N SER A 80 -13.38 0.37 -14.11
CA SER A 80 -13.40 1.54 -14.99
C SER A 80 -13.09 1.02 -16.39
N ASP A 81 -14.04 1.14 -17.31
CA ASP A 81 -13.72 1.08 -18.74
C ASP A 81 -13.25 2.49 -19.12
N ASP A 82 -12.00 2.81 -18.79
CA ASP A 82 -11.33 3.91 -19.48
C ASP A 82 -10.93 3.35 -20.86
N GLU A 83 -11.92 3.27 -21.76
CA GLU A 83 -11.64 3.21 -23.18
C GLU A 83 -10.98 4.54 -23.57
N ASP A 84 -9.66 4.64 -23.40
CA ASP A 84 -8.86 5.55 -24.22
C ASP A 84 -8.89 4.98 -25.66
N THR A 85 -10.02 5.16 -26.34
CA THR A 85 -10.07 5.08 -27.79
C THR A 85 -9.42 6.36 -28.35
N PRO A 86 -8.46 6.25 -29.30
CA PRO A 86 -8.05 7.40 -30.09
C PRO A 86 -9.21 7.96 -30.93
#